data_AF-A0A1I7UTI2-F1
#
_entry.id   AF-A0A1I7UTI2-F1
#
_cell.length_a   1.000
_cell.length_b   1.000
_cell.length_c   1.000
_cell.angle_alpha   90.00
_cell.angle_beta   90.00
_cell.angle_gamma   90.00
#
_symmetry.space_group_name_H-M   'P 1'
#
loop_
_entity.id
_entity.type
_entity.pdbx_description
1 polymer ?
#
loop_
_entity_poly.entity_id
_entity_poly.type
_entity_poly.pdbx_seq_one_letter_code
_entity_poly.pdbx_strand_id
1 'polypeptide(L)'
;MESEDARLQEVMFYYILEAEHRMIMDALDNQGTKRTINGNWIEVKGMNGSELFIDASESIINIYTKPAYLEELSKRRERALARRVRNIRFQ
;
A
#
# COMPACT_ATOMS: atom_id res chain seq x y z
N MET A 1 -10.33 -24.48 -2.26
CA MET A 1 -10.26 -23.18 -1.57
C MET A 1 -9.21 -22.39 -2.32
N GLU A 2 -9.64 -21.71 -3.39
CA GLU A 2 -8.74 -21.00 -4.29
C GLU A 2 -8.38 -19.66 -3.66
N SER A 3 -7.09 -19.33 -3.75
CA SER A 3 -6.40 -18.26 -3.07
C SER A 3 -6.77 -16.89 -3.65
N GLU A 4 -7.90 -16.31 -3.25
CA GLU A 4 -8.20 -14.88 -3.46
C GLU A 4 -7.41 -13.96 -2.49
N ASP A 5 -6.67 -14.54 -1.54
CA ASP A 5 -5.91 -13.86 -0.49
C ASP A 5 -4.46 -13.49 -0.88
N ALA A 6 -4.18 -13.28 -2.16
CA ALA A 6 -2.85 -12.89 -2.61
C ALA A 6 -2.78 -11.38 -2.90
N ARG A 7 -1.67 -10.76 -2.47
CA ARG A 7 -1.26 -9.42 -2.93
C ARG A 7 -1.16 -9.46 -4.46
N LEU A 8 -2.05 -8.74 -5.15
CA LEU A 8 -2.18 -8.81 -6.61
C LEU A 8 -0.86 -8.55 -7.33
N GLN A 9 -0.07 -7.58 -6.83
CA GLN A 9 1.24 -7.29 -7.39
C GLN A 9 2.10 -6.50 -6.41
N GLU A 10 3.34 -6.95 -6.21
CA GLU A 10 4.38 -6.14 -5.59
C GLU A 10 5.31 -5.66 -6.69
N VAL A 11 5.33 -4.35 -6.92
CA VAL A 11 6.28 -3.74 -7.84
C VAL A 11 7.30 -2.97 -7.01
N MET A 12 8.35 -3.68 -6.62
CA MET A 12 9.47 -3.09 -5.91
C MET A 12 10.42 -2.47 -6.94
N PHE A 13 10.43 -1.14 -7.02
CA PHE A 13 11.41 -0.42 -7.81
C PHE A 13 12.57 -0.03 -6.91
N TYR A 14 13.75 -0.62 -7.12
CA TYR A 14 14.92 -0.31 -6.27
C TYR A 14 15.40 1.14 -6.45
N TYR A 15 15.10 1.73 -7.61
CA TYR A 15 15.33 3.12 -7.96
C TYR A 15 14.20 3.58 -8.86
N ILE A 16 13.05 3.93 -8.29
CA ILE A 16 12.10 4.76 -9.03
C ILE A 16 12.73 6.15 -9.12
N LEU A 17 12.92 6.66 -10.33
CA LEU A 17 13.19 8.09 -10.50
C LEU A 17 11.89 8.83 -10.19
N GLU A 18 11.98 10.03 -9.60
CA GLU A 18 10.81 10.86 -9.28
C GLU A 18 9.87 11.06 -10.48
N ALA A 19 10.43 11.08 -11.70
CA ALA A 19 9.67 11.11 -12.95
C ALA A 19 8.82 9.84 -13.17
N GLU A 20 9.37 8.65 -12.93
CA GLU A 20 8.67 7.37 -13.07
C GLU A 20 7.60 7.23 -11.98
N HIS A 21 7.89 7.67 -10.75
CA HIS A 21 6.90 7.76 -9.68
C HIS A 21 5.70 8.60 -10.11
N ARG A 22 5.96 9.82 -10.61
CA ARG A 22 4.91 10.71 -11.11
C ARG A 22 4.12 10.08 -12.25
N MET A 23 4.79 9.46 -13.22
CA MET A 23 4.08 8.79 -14.33
C MET A 23 3.15 7.67 -13.86
N ILE A 24 3.58 6.84 -12.90
CA ILE A 24 2.75 5.78 -12.35
C ILE A 24 1.56 6.37 -11.59
N MET A 25 1.80 7.41 -10.79
CA MET A 25 0.74 8.12 -10.09
C MET A 25 -0.25 8.75 -11.08
N ASP A 26 0.20 9.50 -12.07
CA ASP A 26 -0.68 10.11 -13.08
C ASP A 26 -1.51 9.05 -13.83
N ALA A 27 -0.90 7.91 -14.18
CA ALA A 27 -1.62 6.80 -14.81
C ALA A 27 -2.73 6.23 -13.91
N LEU A 28 -2.47 6.10 -12.61
CA LEU A 28 -3.47 5.66 -11.63
C LEU A 28 -4.58 6.71 -11.43
N ASP A 29 -4.30 8.02 -11.59
CA ASP A 29 -5.33 9.08 -11.51
C ASP A 29 -6.30 8.99 -12.69
N ASN A 30 -5.81 8.57 -13.85
CA ASN A 30 -6.63 8.41 -15.03
C ASN A 30 -7.50 7.14 -15.01
N GLN A 31 -7.26 6.19 -14.10
CA GLN A 31 -8.03 4.94 -14.00
C GLN A 31 -9.25 5.03 -13.08
N GLY A 32 -9.36 6.07 -12.25
CA GLY A 32 -10.46 6.20 -11.30
C GLY A 32 -10.25 7.31 -10.28
N THR A 33 -11.06 7.30 -9.23
CA THR A 33 -10.97 8.32 -8.18
C THR A 33 -9.97 7.88 -7.12
N LYS A 34 -8.97 8.73 -6.86
CA LYS A 34 -8.06 8.54 -5.74
C LYS A 34 -8.50 9.27 -4.49
N ARG A 35 -8.24 8.67 -3.35
CA ARG A 35 -8.42 9.29 -2.04
C ARG A 35 -7.25 8.93 -1.13
N THR A 36 -6.53 9.92 -0.64
CA THR A 36 -5.54 9.73 0.43
C THR A 36 -6.27 9.38 1.73
N ILE A 37 -5.88 8.28 2.38
CA ILE A 37 -6.52 7.80 3.61
C ILE A 37 -5.70 8.20 4.84
N ASN A 38 -4.44 7.76 4.89
CA ASN A 38 -3.56 8.00 6.03
C ASN A 38 -2.08 7.79 5.65
N GLY A 39 -1.23 8.76 5.97
CA GLY A 39 0.19 8.75 5.60
C GLY A 39 0.34 8.55 4.09
N ASN A 40 1.00 7.47 3.71
CA ASN A 40 1.31 7.12 2.33
C ASN A 40 0.24 6.23 1.66
N TRP A 41 -0.86 5.95 2.35
CA TRP A 41 -1.93 5.11 1.84
C TRP A 41 -2.93 5.87 0.99
N ILE A 42 -3.21 5.32 -0.18
CA ILE A 42 -4.10 5.86 -1.19
C ILE A 42 -5.12 4.78 -1.58
N GLU A 43 -6.40 5.11 -1.51
CA GLU A 43 -7.48 4.30 -2.07
C GLU A 43 -7.71 4.71 -3.52
N VAL A 44 -7.83 3.74 -4.42
CA VAL A 44 -8.21 3.94 -5.81
C VAL A 44 -9.50 3.19 -6.08
N LYS A 45 -10.55 3.92 -6.46
CA LYS A 45 -11.80 3.32 -6.94
C LYS A 45 -11.86 3.40 -8.45
N GLY A 46 -11.76 2.25 -9.11
CA GLY A 46 -11.92 2.14 -10.56
C GLY A 46 -13.35 2.47 -10.97
N MET A 47 -13.53 2.94 -12.21
CA MET A 47 -14.87 3.22 -12.77
C MET A 47 -15.78 1.99 -12.81
N ASN A 48 -15.20 0.79 -12.85
CA ASN A 48 -15.92 -0.49 -12.79
C ASN A 48 -16.31 -0.93 -11.36
N GLY A 49 -16.06 -0.08 -10.35
CA GLY A 49 -16.33 -0.39 -8.95
C GLY A 49 -15.28 -1.23 -8.24
N SER A 50 -14.14 -1.55 -8.89
CA SER A 50 -13.02 -2.19 -8.19
C SER A 50 -12.38 -1.22 -7.19
N GLU A 51 -11.96 -1.76 -6.05
CA GLU A 51 -11.27 -0.99 -5.00
C GLU A 51 -9.85 -1.55 -4.82
N LEU A 52 -8.85 -0.69 -4.96
CA LEU A 52 -7.44 -0.99 -4.72
C LEU A 52 -6.87 -0.04 -3.67
N PHE A 53 -5.85 -0.51 -2.97
CA PHE A 53 -5.15 0.25 -1.95
C PHE A 53 -3.67 0.30 -2.30
N ILE A 54 -3.07 1.48 -2.22
CA ILE A 54 -1.70 1.73 -2.63
C ILE A 54 -0.94 2.32 -1.45
N ASP A 55 0.19 1.73 -1.09
CA ASP A 55 1.17 2.32 -0.19
C ASP A 55 2.35 2.80 -1.04
N ALA A 56 2.41 4.11 -1.25
CA ALA A 56 3.40 4.74 -2.12
C ALA A 56 4.36 5.60 -1.29
N SER A 57 5.64 5.23 -1.27
CA SER A 57 6.74 6.08 -0.84
C SER A 57 7.56 6.54 -2.05
N GLU A 58 8.50 7.45 -1.82
CA GLU A 58 9.39 7.99 -2.87
C GLU A 58 10.10 6.91 -3.70
N SER A 59 10.30 5.71 -3.15
CA SER A 59 11.00 4.61 -3.81
C SER A 59 10.19 3.32 -3.95
N ILE A 60 9.01 3.21 -3.35
CA ILE A 60 8.27 1.94 -3.34
C ILE A 60 6.79 2.20 -3.60
N ILE A 61 6.19 1.46 -4.53
CA ILE A 61 4.75 1.47 -4.78
C ILE A 61 4.21 0.06 -4.58
N ASN A 62 3.40 -0.12 -3.55
CA ASN A 62 2.79 -1.40 -3.22
C ASN A 62 1.30 -1.33 -3.49
N ILE A 63 0.76 -2.24 -4.30
CA ILE A 63 -0.67 -2.29 -4.64
C ILE A 63 -1.32 -3.51 -3.98
N TYR A 64 -2.47 -3.30 -3.35
CA TYR A 64 -3.19 -4.29 -2.57
C TYR A 64 -4.65 -4.36 -2.98
N THR A 65 -5.21 -5.56 -2.94
CA THR A 65 -6.66 -5.75 -2.81
C THR A 65 -7.10 -5.32 -1.40
N LYS A 66 -8.40 -5.12 -1.21
CA LYS A 66 -8.98 -4.80 0.10
C LYS A 66 -8.61 -5.81 1.20
N PRO A 67 -8.71 -7.14 1.01
CA PRO A 67 -8.30 -8.10 2.03
C PRO A 67 -6.80 -8.00 2.36
N ALA A 68 -5.94 -7.92 1.35
CA ALA A 68 -4.49 -7.82 1.53
C ALA A 68 -4.08 -6.51 2.25
N TYR A 69 -4.77 -5.41 1.98
CA TYR A 69 -4.59 -4.15 2.70
C TYR A 69 -4.91 -4.28 4.20
N LEU A 70 -6.03 -4.92 4.53
CA LEU A 70 -6.42 -5.13 5.93
C LEU A 70 -5.42 -6.04 6.66
N GLU A 71 -4.92 -7.07 5.99
CA GLU A 71 -3.89 -7.95 6.54
C GLU A 71 -2.58 -7.19 6.78
N GLU A 72 -2.11 -6.38 5.83
CA GLU A 72 -0.90 -5.58 5.98
C GLU A 72 -1.03 -4.54 7.11
N LEU A 73 -2.21 -3.92 7.27
CA LEU A 73 -2.48 -3.03 8.40
C LEU A 73 -2.37 -3.78 9.74
N SER A 74 -2.88 -5.01 9.83
CA SER A 74 -2.72 -5.84 11.03
C SER A 74 -1.25 -6.12 11.32
N LYS A 75 -0.50 -6.57 10.31
CA LYS A 75 0.96 -6.81 10.43
C LYS A 75 1.74 -5.57 10.84
N ARG A 76 1.37 -4.37 10.35
CA ARG A 76 2.00 -3.10 10.75
C ARG A 76 1.70 -2.76 12.21
N ARG A 77 0.47 -2.97 12.67
CA ARG A 77 0.07 -2.75 14.07
C ARG A 77 0.83 -3.68 15.02
N GLU A 78 0.92 -4.96 14.70
CA GLU A 78 1.68 -5.93 15.48
C GLU A 78 3.17 -5.57 15.57
N ARG A 79 3.80 -5.22 14.44
CA ARG A 79 5.20 -4.75 14.41
C ARG A 79 5.41 -3.50 15.27
N ALA A 80 4.48 -2.54 15.22
CA ALA A 80 4.54 -1.34 16.05
C ALA A 80 4.43 -1.65 17.55
N LEU A 81 3.54 -2.57 17.94
CA LEU A 81 3.40 -3.01 19.32
C LEU A 81 4.66 -3.74 19.81
N ALA A 82 5.20 -4.66 19.01
CA ALA A 82 6.43 -5.38 19.32
C ALA A 82 7.62 -4.43 19.53
N ARG A 83 7.75 -3.38 18.70
CA ARG A 83 8.77 -2.33 18.86
C ARG A 83 8.62 -1.57 20.18
N ARG A 84 7.37 -1.22 20.57
CA ARG A 84 7.11 -0.51 21.84
C ARG A 84 7.46 -1.38 23.04
N VAL A 85 7.04 -2.65 23.04
CA VAL A 85 7.38 -3.61 24.11
C VAL A 85 8.89 -3.80 24.22
N ARG A 86 9.59 -3.92 23.09
CA ARG A 86 11.06 -4.02 23.07
C ARG A 86 11.69 -2.80 23.74
N ASN A 87 11.30 -1.59 23.37
CA ASN A 87 11.90 -0.37 23.92
C ASN A 87 11.66 -0.21 25.42
N ILE A 88 10.52 -0.66 25.95
CA ILE A 88 10.25 -0.67 27.40
C ILE A 88 11.13 -1.69 28.13
N ARG A 89 11.43 -2.83 27.49
CA ARG A 89 12.21 -3.92 28.10
C ARG A 89 13.73 -3.65 28.15
N PHE A 90 14.20 -2.60 27.48
CA PHE A 90 15.61 -2.20 27.42
C PHE A 90 15.86 -0.79 28.00
N GLN A 91 14.90 -0.23 28.74
CA GLN A 91 15.07 0.94 29.61
C GLN A 91 15.17 0.48 31.06
#